data_AF-A0A0J9ESM2-F1
#
_entry.id   AF-A0A0J9ESM2-F1
#
_cell.length_a   1.000
_cell.length_b   1.000
_cell.length_c   1.000
_cell.angle_alpha   90.00
_cell.angle_beta   90.00
_cell.angle_gamma   90.00
#
_symmetry.space_group_name_H-M   'P 1'
#
loop_
_entity.id
_entity.type
_entity.pdbx_description
1 polymer ?
#
loop_
_entity_poly.entity_id
_entity_poly.type
_entity_poly.pdbx_seq_one_letter_code
_entity_poly.pdbx_strand_id
1 'polypeptide(L)' 'SLHEIHFYQKSGNLIFLKIIFTCLVCEINEKNHQFQCSVLDVIQVTAEFILITLFE' A
#
# COMPACT_ATOMS: atom_id res chain seq x y z
N SER A 1 -14.55 -11.15 7.87
CA SER A 1 -15.19 -12.49 7.92
C SER A 1 -14.26 -13.54 7.31
N LEU A 2 -14.46 -14.86 7.53
CA LEU A 2 -13.63 -15.90 6.89
C LEU A 2 -13.65 -15.82 5.35
N HIS A 3 -14.78 -15.43 4.77
CA HIS A 3 -14.93 -15.24 3.33
C HIS A 3 -14.02 -14.12 2.79
N GLU A 4 -13.94 -12.98 3.50
CA GLU A 4 -13.06 -11.86 3.11
C GLU A 4 -11.59 -12.24 3.20
N ILE A 5 -11.18 -12.96 4.25
CA ILE A 5 -9.79 -13.41 4.41
C ILE A 5 -9.37 -14.28 3.23
N HIS A 6 -10.18 -15.29 2.90
CA HIS A 6 -9.90 -16.17 1.76
C HIS A 6 -9.90 -15.40 0.43
N PHE A 7 -10.80 -14.43 0.26
CA PHE A 7 -10.84 -13.58 -0.93
C PHE A 7 -9.53 -12.78 -1.09
N TYR A 8 -9.09 -12.07 -0.06
CA TYR A 8 -7.90 -11.22 -0.14
C TYR A 8 -6.61 -12.04 -0.28
N GLN A 9 -6.47 -13.15 0.44
CA GLN A 9 -5.31 -14.06 0.33
C GLN A 9 -5.15 -14.63 -1.09
N LYS A 10 -6.25 -14.91 -1.79
CA LYS A 10 -6.21 -15.43 -3.16
C LYS A 10 -5.99 -14.34 -4.22
N SER A 11 -6.41 -13.10 -3.93
CA SER A 11 -6.50 -12.05 -4.95
C SER A 11 -5.16 -11.47 -5.38
N GLY A 12 -4.13 -11.46 -4.51
CA GLY A 12 -2.82 -10.88 -4.79
C GLY A 12 -2.83 -9.39 -5.17
N ASN A 13 -3.98 -8.73 -5.07
CA ASN A 13 -4.15 -7.32 -5.41
C ASN A 13 -3.72 -6.44 -4.26
N LEU A 14 -3.29 -5.21 -4.59
CA LEU A 14 -3.07 -4.19 -3.59
C LEU A 14 -4.38 -3.84 -2.87
N ILE A 15 -4.30 -3.74 -1.55
CA ILE A 15 -5.41 -3.47 -0.65
C ILE A 15 -5.72 -1.97 -0.62
N PHE A 16 -4.70 -1.11 -0.64
CA PHE A 16 -4.91 0.34 -0.55
C PHE A 16 -5.19 0.98 -1.91
N LEU A 17 -6.07 1.99 -1.90
CA LEU A 17 -6.30 2.82 -3.07
C LEU A 17 -5.08 3.72 -3.33
N LYS A 18 -4.50 3.61 -4.53
CA LYS A 18 -3.26 4.33 -4.92
C LYS A 18 -3.31 5.84 -4.65
N ILE A 19 -4.44 6.49 -4.92
CA ILE A 19 -4.60 7.95 -4.74
C ILE A 19 -4.44 8.32 -3.26
N ILE A 20 -5.13 7.61 -2.37
CA ILE A 20 -5.09 7.87 -0.93
C ILE A 20 -3.69 7.59 -0.39
N PHE A 21 -3.09 6.47 -0.81
CA PHE A 21 -1.74 6.11 -0.39
C PHE A 21 -0.69 7.13 -0.86
N THR A 22 -0.82 7.64 -2.09
CA THR A 22 0.07 8.70 -2.60
C THR A 22 -0.07 9.99 -1.79
N CYS A 23 -1.30 10.41 -1.46
CA CYS A 23 -1.52 11.57 -0.61
C CYS A 23 -0.85 11.40 0.77
N LEU A 24 -0.97 10.21 1.38
CA LEU A 24 -0.33 9.89 2.65
C LEU A 24 1.19 9.99 2.58
N VAL A 25 1.83 9.41 1.56
CA VAL A 25 3.29 9.49 1.36
C VAL A 25 3.73 10.95 1.19
N CYS A 26 2.99 11.74 0.41
CA CYS A 26 3.27 13.16 0.22
C CYS A 26 3.13 13.97 1.51
N GLU A 27 2.14 13.65 2.35
CA GLU A 27 1.92 14.31 3.64
C GLU A 27 3.04 13.99 4.64
N ILE A 28 3.43 12.71 4.74
CA ILE A 28 4.54 12.26 5.60
C ILE A 28 5.87 12.89 5.17
N ASN A 29 6.11 12.99 3.86
CA ASN A 29 7.32 13.59 3.30
C ASN A 29 7.26 15.14 3.24
N GLU A 30 6.37 15.77 4.00
CA GLU A 30 6.19 17.23 4.11
C GLU A 30 5.99 17.94 2.75
N LYS A 31 5.53 17.23 1.72
CA LYS A 31 5.46 17.69 0.32
C LYS A 31 6.80 18.18 -0.26
N ASN A 32 7.92 17.86 0.39
CA ASN A 32 9.23 18.42 0.05
C ASN A 32 9.91 17.74 -1.14
N HIS A 33 9.46 16.54 -1.54
CA HIS A 33 10.02 15.83 -2.69
C HIS A 33 8.94 15.38 -3.67
N GLN A 34 9.18 15.62 -4.96
CA GLN A 34 8.42 15.00 -6.05
C GLN A 34 8.93 13.57 -6.23
N PHE A 35 8.05 12.60 -6.05
CA PHE A 35 8.35 11.19 -6.30
C PHE A 35 8.01 10.82 -7.75
N GLN A 36 8.79 9.93 -8.33
CA GLN A 36 8.39 9.23 -9.54
C GLN A 36 7.24 8.26 -9.22
N CYS A 37 6.32 8.07 -10.16
CA CYS A 37 5.20 7.13 -9.98
C CYS A 37 5.68 5.70 -9.67
N SER A 38 6.78 5.26 -10.28
CA SER A 38 7.40 3.95 -10.01
C SER A 38 7.87 3.82 -8.56
N VAL A 39 8.38 4.90 -7.95
CA VAL A 39 8.82 4.91 -6.55
C VAL A 39 7.62 4.78 -5.62
N LEU A 40 6.52 5.49 -5.92
CA LEU A 40 5.28 5.39 -5.15
C LEU A 40 4.68 3.98 -5.19
N ASP A 41 4.71 3.32 -6.36
CA ASP A 41 4.25 1.94 -6.52
C ASP A 41 5.09 0.96 -5.66
N VAL A 42 6.42 1.12 -5.65
CA VAL A 42 7.32 0.29 -4.82
C VAL A 42 7.07 0.51 -3.33
N ILE A 43 6.89 1.76 -2.90
CA ILE A 43 6.59 2.08 -1.50
C ILE A 43 5.26 1.42 -1.10
N GLN A 44 4.23 1.47 -1.97
CA GLN A 44 2.94 0.86 -1.67
C GLN A 44 3.03 -0.66 -1.55
N VAL A 45 3.63 -1.34 -2.53
CA VAL A 45 3.82 -2.81 -2.50
C VAL A 45 4.57 -3.22 -1.23
N THR A 46 5.63 -2.49 -0.88
CA THR A 46 6.45 -2.79 0.29
C THR A 46 5.68 -2.58 1.60
N ALA A 47 4.93 -1.47 1.72
CA ALA A 47 4.16 -1.18 2.92
C ALA A 47 3.06 -2.22 3.15
N GLU A 48 2.32 -2.59 2.10
CA GLU A 48 1.27 -3.61 2.19
C GLU A 48 1.86 -4.99 2.52
N PHE A 49 2.99 -5.35 1.93
CA PHE A 49 3.69 -6.59 2.28
C PHE A 49 4.08 -6.64 3.76
N ILE A 50 4.70 -5.56 4.27
CA ILE A 50 5.07 -5.46 5.70
C ILE A 50 3.85 -5.59 6.59
N LEU A 51 2.74 -4.92 6.24
CA LEU A 51 1.51 -4.99 7.02
C LEU A 51 0.91 -6.41 7.01
N ILE A 52 0.87 -7.07 5.86
CA ILE A 52 0.41 -8.47 5.77
C ILE A 52 1.26 -9.35 6.69
N THR A 53 2.59 -9.26 6.61
CA THR A 53 3.50 -10.04 7.47
C THR A 53 3.36 -9.69 8.96
N LEU A 54 3.05 -8.44 9.31
CA LEU A 54 2.88 -8.02 10.70
C LEU A 54 1.60 -8.58 11.34
N PHE A 55 0.56 -8.80 10.54
CA PHE A 55 -0.75 -9.29 11.00
C PHE A 55 -0.95 -10.80 10.80
N GLU A 56 0.07 -11.52 10.30
CA GLU A 56 0.15 -12.99 10.41
C GLU A 56 0.34 -13.42 11.87
#